data_AF-A0A9D6MDB9-F1
#
_entry.id   AF-A0A9D6MDB9-F1
#
_cell.length_a   1.000
_cell.length_b   1.000
_cell.length_c   1.000
_cell.angle_alpha   90.00
_cell.angle_beta   90.00
_cell.angle_gamma   90.00
#
_symmetry.space_group_name_H-M   'P 1'
#
loop_
_entity.id
_entity.type
_entity.pdbx_description
1 polymer ?
#
loop_
_entity_poly.entity_id
_entity_poly.type
_entity_poly.pdbx_seq_one_letter_code
_entity_poly.pdbx_strand_id
1 'polypeptide(L)'
;MKDEFSLPPSSFSLLSSLWLHEPNAEVLSHARNELGLPAADPTDLASAYADVFLLNVYPYGAAFTDPSGELNGPSAQHVAALYEGHGYHPPELSEVGAADHVGLCLGFVAHRAIQRIEIGDFLSSFLEWAPVCCLAVEREPSAHAFYRSLAAITRDSLFRAHGASGKGQATSPANPTAVRNSQFAILDQPSDNEVRLHDLLGFFLAPARCGVFLSRSRLGQMAKALGTRLPFGSRFEVAEALFTAAGESEMTVALIDALEAEVAGWAREYRRWAEACPAWKPAAEMWLTRIAETTRQLAEMRQAAQESRP
;
A
#
# COMPACT_ATOMS: atom_id res chain seq x y z
N MET A 1 -35.05 -12.01 6.02
CA MET A 1 -34.01 -11.00 5.70
C MET A 1 -32.67 -11.55 6.15
N LYS A 2 -32.28 -12.75 5.69
CA LYS A 2 -31.36 -13.04 4.57
C LYS A 2 -30.02 -12.29 4.69
N ASP A 3 -29.03 -13.03 5.20
CA ASP A 3 -27.58 -12.81 5.19
C ASP A 3 -27.04 -12.65 3.75
N GLU A 4 -27.36 -11.55 3.09
CA GLU A 4 -26.97 -11.32 1.68
C GLU A 4 -25.65 -10.54 1.56
N PHE A 5 -24.98 -10.21 2.68
CA PHE A 5 -23.89 -9.23 2.68
C PHE A 5 -22.56 -9.69 3.27
N SER A 6 -22.42 -10.94 3.69
CA SER A 6 -21.12 -11.49 4.12
C SER A 6 -20.57 -12.40 3.02
N LEU A 7 -19.39 -12.07 2.51
CA LEU A 7 -18.66 -12.98 1.62
C LEU A 7 -18.43 -14.30 2.37
N PRO A 8 -18.58 -15.46 1.70
CA PRO A 8 -18.30 -16.73 2.33
C PRO A 8 -16.81 -16.81 2.71
N PRO A 9 -16.45 -17.52 3.80
CA PRO A 9 -15.05 -17.72 4.18
C PRO A 9 -14.16 -18.23 3.03
N SER A 10 -14.73 -19.00 2.09
CA SER A 10 -14.05 -19.47 0.88
C SER A 10 -13.51 -18.34 0.01
N SER A 11 -14.16 -17.17 -0.02
CA SER A 11 -13.68 -16.01 -0.79
C SER A 11 -12.38 -15.47 -0.22
N PHE A 12 -12.22 -15.39 1.10
CA PHE A 12 -10.95 -14.92 1.71
C PHE A 12 -9.81 -15.93 1.53
N SER A 13 -10.10 -17.24 1.56
CA SER A 13 -9.12 -18.27 1.22
C SER A 13 -8.67 -18.18 -0.24
N LEU A 14 -9.59 -17.94 -1.18
CA LEU A 14 -9.24 -17.77 -2.59
C LEU A 14 -8.44 -16.49 -2.83
N LEU A 15 -8.82 -15.37 -2.19
CA LEU A 15 -8.05 -14.14 -2.24
C LEU A 15 -6.64 -14.36 -1.65
N SER A 16 -6.52 -15.04 -0.51
CA SER A 16 -5.23 -15.40 0.10
C SER A 16 -4.31 -16.09 -0.92
N SER A 17 -4.81 -17.14 -1.59
CA SER A 17 -4.03 -17.88 -2.59
C SER A 17 -3.59 -17.01 -3.77
N LEU A 18 -4.49 -16.17 -4.29
CA LEU A 18 -4.22 -15.27 -5.42
C LEU A 18 -3.18 -14.17 -5.13
N TRP A 19 -3.03 -13.78 -3.86
CA TRP A 19 -2.00 -12.84 -3.42
C TRP A 19 -0.66 -13.51 -3.11
N LEU A 20 -0.65 -14.81 -2.77
CA LEU A 20 0.56 -15.56 -2.40
C LEU A 20 1.28 -16.18 -3.61
N HIS A 21 0.54 -16.53 -4.65
CA HIS A 21 1.07 -17.34 -5.75
C HIS A 21 0.58 -16.91 -7.13
N GLU A 22 1.37 -17.29 -8.13
CA GLU A 22 0.96 -17.32 -9.52
C GLU A 22 -0.20 -18.32 -9.70
N PRO A 23 -1.36 -17.87 -10.21
CA PRO A 23 -2.54 -18.74 -10.27
C PRO A 23 -2.46 -19.71 -11.45
N ASN A 24 -2.72 -20.99 -11.19
CA ASN A 24 -2.92 -21.99 -12.23
C ASN A 24 -4.33 -21.92 -12.85
N ALA A 25 -4.59 -22.70 -13.90
CA ALA A 25 -5.87 -22.68 -14.62
C ALA A 25 -7.09 -23.03 -13.74
N GLU A 26 -6.92 -23.91 -12.75
CA GLU A 26 -7.99 -24.28 -11.81
C GLU A 26 -8.34 -23.09 -10.90
N VAL A 27 -7.33 -22.48 -10.27
CA VAL A 27 -7.50 -21.29 -9.41
C VAL A 27 -8.12 -20.14 -10.21
N LEU A 28 -7.75 -19.94 -11.47
CA LEU A 28 -8.35 -18.92 -12.33
C LEU A 28 -9.83 -19.19 -12.64
N SER A 29 -10.21 -20.45 -12.83
CA SER A 29 -11.61 -20.82 -13.00
C SER A 29 -12.42 -20.46 -11.75
N HIS A 30 -11.91 -20.78 -10.56
CA HIS A 30 -12.53 -20.39 -9.29
C HIS A 30 -12.60 -18.86 -9.11
N ALA A 31 -11.48 -18.17 -9.37
CA ALA A 31 -11.38 -16.71 -9.31
C ALA A 31 -12.45 -16.02 -10.18
N ARG A 32 -12.66 -16.52 -11.39
CA ARG A 32 -13.69 -15.99 -12.28
C ARG A 32 -15.10 -16.27 -11.76
N ASN A 33 -15.38 -17.51 -11.35
CA ASN A 33 -16.73 -17.94 -10.98
C ASN A 33 -17.17 -17.37 -9.62
N GLU A 34 -16.27 -17.27 -8.65
CA GLU A 34 -16.58 -16.86 -7.28
C GLU A 34 -16.37 -15.37 -7.03
N LEU A 35 -15.34 -14.77 -7.64
CA LEU A 35 -14.98 -13.36 -7.41
C LEU A 35 -15.32 -12.44 -8.60
N GLY A 36 -15.67 -13.00 -9.76
CA GLY A 36 -15.92 -12.21 -10.98
C GLY A 36 -14.64 -11.62 -11.58
N LEU A 37 -13.48 -12.22 -11.32
CA LEU A 37 -12.21 -11.77 -11.89
C LEU A 37 -12.18 -11.96 -13.42
N PRO A 38 -11.49 -11.06 -14.16
CA PRO A 38 -11.42 -11.17 -15.61
C PRO A 38 -10.71 -12.45 -16.03
N ALA A 39 -11.09 -13.01 -17.19
CA ALA A 39 -10.37 -14.14 -17.76
C ALA A 39 -8.93 -13.72 -18.11
N ALA A 40 -7.99 -14.65 -17.90
CA ALA A 40 -6.57 -14.45 -18.16
C ALA A 40 -5.89 -15.80 -18.43
N ASP A 41 -4.76 -15.77 -19.12
CA ASP A 41 -3.91 -16.95 -19.33
C ASP A 41 -2.92 -17.09 -18.15
N PRO A 42 -2.72 -18.30 -17.59
CA PRO A 42 -1.76 -18.52 -16.52
C PRO A 42 -0.32 -18.07 -16.85
N THR A 43 0.13 -18.23 -18.10
CA THR A 43 1.48 -17.86 -18.54
C THR A 43 1.67 -16.35 -18.52
N ASP A 44 0.66 -15.62 -19.01
CA ASP A 44 0.67 -14.16 -18.98
C ASP A 44 0.68 -13.66 -17.53
N LEU A 45 -0.10 -14.29 -16.66
CA LEU A 45 -0.19 -13.92 -15.25
C LEU A 45 1.09 -14.18 -14.45
N ALA A 46 1.87 -15.22 -14.76
CA ALA A 46 3.16 -15.45 -14.11
C ALA A 46 4.09 -14.23 -14.25
N SER A 47 4.24 -13.73 -15.48
CA SER A 47 5.06 -12.55 -15.75
C SER A 47 4.50 -11.28 -15.09
N ALA A 48 3.17 -11.13 -15.11
CA ALA A 48 2.50 -10.00 -14.47
C ALA A 48 2.56 -10.06 -12.94
N TYR A 49 2.59 -11.25 -12.34
CA TYR A 49 2.75 -11.45 -10.91
C TYR A 49 4.13 -10.97 -10.47
N ALA A 50 5.17 -11.40 -11.18
CA ALA A 50 6.54 -10.96 -10.93
C ALA A 50 6.67 -9.44 -11.07
N ASP A 51 6.12 -8.86 -12.14
CA ASP A 51 6.15 -7.42 -12.36
C ASP A 51 5.45 -6.64 -11.24
N VAL A 52 4.26 -7.06 -10.81
CA VAL A 52 3.51 -6.34 -9.78
C VAL A 52 4.08 -6.60 -8.39
N PHE A 53 4.09 -7.85 -7.92
CA PHE A 53 4.31 -8.15 -6.50
C PHE A 53 5.77 -8.35 -6.10
N LEU A 54 6.63 -8.76 -7.05
CA LEU A 54 8.05 -8.96 -6.77
C LEU A 54 8.88 -7.72 -7.09
N LEU A 55 8.41 -6.90 -8.04
CA LEU A 55 9.20 -5.80 -8.60
C LEU A 55 8.66 -4.41 -8.29
N ASN A 56 7.34 -4.19 -8.16
CA ASN A 56 6.80 -2.84 -8.05
C ASN A 56 6.09 -2.56 -6.72
N VAL A 57 5.19 -3.44 -6.28
CA VAL A 57 4.34 -3.27 -5.10
C VAL A 57 4.53 -4.45 -4.15
N TYR A 58 5.29 -4.23 -3.07
CA TYR A 58 5.55 -5.27 -2.08
C TYR A 58 4.33 -5.45 -1.17
N PRO A 59 3.67 -6.62 -1.17
CA PRO A 59 2.39 -6.82 -0.48
C PRO A 59 2.56 -7.10 1.03
N TYR A 60 3.35 -6.29 1.73
CA TYR A 60 3.66 -6.42 3.16
C TYR A 60 3.25 -5.18 3.92
N GLY A 61 2.65 -5.34 5.11
CA GLY A 61 2.23 -4.22 5.94
C GLY A 61 3.34 -3.21 6.25
N ALA A 62 4.53 -3.71 6.61
CA ALA A 62 5.70 -2.90 6.93
C ALA A 62 6.14 -1.99 5.77
N ALA A 63 5.93 -2.39 4.52
CA ALA A 63 6.22 -1.54 3.35
C ALA A 63 5.37 -0.26 3.32
N PHE A 64 4.24 -0.24 4.05
CA PHE A 64 3.31 0.88 4.13
C PHE A 64 3.33 1.59 5.48
N THR A 65 3.59 0.86 6.57
CA THR A 65 3.46 1.38 7.94
C THR A 65 4.78 1.68 8.61
N ASP A 66 5.90 1.10 8.15
CA ASP A 66 7.22 1.33 8.73
C ASP A 66 7.91 2.54 8.06
N PRO A 67 8.31 3.58 8.81
CA PRO A 67 9.04 4.72 8.28
C PRO A 67 10.45 4.40 7.74
N SER A 68 11.02 3.25 8.07
CA SER A 68 12.30 2.76 7.51
C SER A 68 12.11 2.05 6.16
N GLY A 69 10.91 1.50 5.93
CA GLY A 69 10.62 0.62 4.79
C GLY A 69 11.24 -0.79 4.92
N GLU A 70 11.80 -1.14 6.08
CA GLU A 70 12.35 -2.47 6.34
C GLU A 70 11.22 -3.50 6.48
N LEU A 71 11.41 -4.66 5.86
CA LEU A 71 10.51 -5.80 6.01
C LEU A 71 10.88 -6.61 7.27
N ASN A 72 9.93 -7.37 7.79
CA ASN A 72 10.12 -8.24 8.95
C ASN A 72 10.48 -7.50 10.27
N GLY A 73 10.04 -6.24 10.39
CA GLY A 73 10.17 -5.44 11.59
C GLY A 73 9.21 -5.84 12.72
N PRO A 74 9.12 -5.03 13.79
CA PRO A 74 8.27 -5.32 14.95
C PRO A 74 6.79 -5.54 14.62
N SER A 75 6.24 -4.87 13.61
CA SER A 75 4.86 -5.05 13.16
C SER A 75 4.61 -6.46 12.60
N ALA A 76 5.51 -6.96 11.75
CA ALA A 76 5.45 -8.32 11.23
C ALA A 76 5.59 -9.37 12.35
N GLN A 77 6.48 -9.14 13.32
CA GLN A 77 6.64 -10.02 14.48
C GLN A 77 5.38 -10.07 15.34
N HIS A 78 4.68 -8.93 15.49
CA HIS A 78 3.40 -8.89 16.18
C HIS A 78 2.33 -9.72 15.45
N VAL A 79 2.26 -9.63 14.12
CA VAL A 79 1.34 -10.48 13.31
C VAL A 79 1.70 -11.96 13.44
N ALA A 80 2.99 -12.32 13.43
CA ALA A 80 3.42 -13.70 13.65
C ALA A 80 2.99 -14.24 15.03
N ALA A 81 3.16 -13.44 16.09
CA ALA A 81 2.72 -13.79 17.44
C ALA A 81 1.19 -13.95 17.54
N LEU A 82 0.43 -13.14 16.80
CA LEU A 82 -1.02 -13.30 16.69
C LEU A 82 -1.39 -14.63 16.00
N TYR A 83 -0.70 -14.99 14.92
CA TYR A 83 -0.93 -16.28 14.25
C TYR A 83 -0.68 -17.45 15.21
N GLU A 84 0.45 -17.44 15.92
CA GLU A 84 0.80 -18.47 16.90
C GLU A 84 -0.22 -18.54 18.05
N GLY A 85 -0.59 -17.40 18.64
CA GLY A 85 -1.56 -17.33 19.73
C GLY A 85 -2.96 -17.83 19.34
N HIS A 86 -3.27 -17.86 18.04
CA HIS A 86 -4.52 -18.37 17.51
C HIS A 86 -4.41 -19.74 16.81
N GLY A 87 -3.25 -20.40 16.89
CA GLY A 87 -3.02 -21.72 16.28
C GLY A 87 -3.08 -21.70 14.75
N TYR A 88 -2.83 -20.56 14.12
CA TYR A 88 -2.76 -20.42 12.67
C TYR A 88 -1.31 -20.58 12.22
N HIS A 89 -1.02 -21.66 11.48
CA HIS A 89 0.33 -21.99 11.02
C HIS A 89 0.32 -22.24 9.50
N PRO A 90 0.17 -21.19 8.69
CA PRO A 90 0.15 -21.35 7.23
C PRO A 90 1.53 -21.82 6.73
N PRO A 91 1.60 -22.88 5.91
CA PRO A 91 2.88 -23.35 5.36
C PRO A 91 3.61 -22.26 4.54
N GLU A 92 2.83 -21.38 3.89
CA GLU A 92 3.32 -20.28 3.05
C GLU A 92 4.11 -19.22 3.86
N LEU A 93 4.03 -19.23 5.19
CA LEU A 93 4.85 -18.36 6.04
C LEU A 93 6.36 -18.59 5.81
N SER A 94 6.75 -19.81 5.41
CA SER A 94 8.14 -20.14 5.06
C SER A 94 8.56 -19.68 3.65
N GLU A 95 7.60 -19.26 2.83
CA GLU A 95 7.80 -18.89 1.42
C GLU A 95 7.82 -17.37 1.22
N VAL A 96 7.22 -16.61 2.14
CA VAL A 96 7.18 -15.14 2.11
C VAL A 96 8.19 -14.53 3.08
N GLY A 97 8.52 -13.25 2.87
CA GLY A 97 9.56 -12.57 3.66
C GLY A 97 9.14 -12.15 5.07
N ALA A 98 7.84 -12.10 5.38
CA ALA A 98 7.31 -11.63 6.66
C ALA A 98 5.84 -12.05 6.87
N ALA A 99 5.41 -12.15 8.13
CA ALA A 99 4.07 -12.59 8.51
C ALA A 99 2.94 -11.60 8.15
N ASP A 100 3.26 -10.33 7.93
CA ASP A 100 2.32 -9.28 7.55
C ASP A 100 2.08 -9.18 6.04
N HIS A 101 2.35 -10.26 5.30
CA HIS A 101 1.99 -10.38 3.90
C HIS A 101 0.46 -10.36 3.71
N VAL A 102 -0.06 -9.59 2.75
CA VAL A 102 -1.51 -9.45 2.48
C VAL A 102 -2.20 -10.80 2.36
N GLY A 103 -1.60 -11.72 1.60
CA GLY A 103 -2.13 -13.07 1.42
C GLY A 103 -2.25 -13.85 2.73
N LEU A 104 -1.21 -13.85 3.59
CA LEU A 104 -1.27 -14.53 4.89
C LEU A 104 -2.34 -13.93 5.80
N CYS A 105 -2.45 -12.60 5.82
CA CYS A 105 -3.46 -11.89 6.58
C CYS A 105 -4.89 -12.25 6.11
N LEU A 106 -5.12 -12.36 4.80
CA LEU A 106 -6.41 -12.83 4.25
C LEU A 106 -6.70 -14.28 4.64
N GLY A 107 -5.69 -15.15 4.59
CA GLY A 107 -5.80 -16.53 5.04
C GLY A 107 -6.17 -16.62 6.53
N PHE A 108 -5.60 -15.74 7.35
CA PHE A 108 -5.95 -15.64 8.77
C PHE A 108 -7.40 -15.19 8.97
N VAL A 109 -7.87 -14.18 8.22
CA VAL A 109 -9.29 -13.78 8.22
C VAL A 109 -10.19 -14.98 7.88
N ALA A 110 -9.85 -15.75 6.84
CA ALA A 110 -10.62 -16.94 6.45
C ALA A 110 -10.62 -18.01 7.55
N HIS A 111 -9.47 -18.30 8.14
CA HIS A 111 -9.30 -19.27 9.22
C HIS A 111 -10.21 -18.95 10.42
N ARG A 112 -10.23 -17.68 10.84
CA ARG A 112 -11.06 -17.23 11.96
C ARG A 112 -12.55 -17.21 11.63
N ALA A 113 -12.91 -16.86 10.40
CA ALA A 113 -14.29 -16.92 9.92
C ALA A 113 -14.83 -18.36 9.93
N ILE A 114 -14.02 -19.36 9.55
CA ILE A 114 -14.39 -20.79 9.65
C ILE A 114 -14.64 -21.20 11.11
N GLN A 115 -13.81 -20.71 12.04
CA GLN A 115 -13.97 -20.96 13.48
C GLN A 115 -15.13 -20.18 14.11
N ARG A 116 -15.76 -19.25 13.37
CA ARG A 116 -16.79 -18.32 13.86
C ARG A 116 -16.33 -17.49 15.07
N ILE A 117 -15.05 -17.10 15.08
CA ILE A 117 -14.49 -16.25 16.12
C ILE A 117 -14.30 -14.83 15.59
N GLU A 118 -14.64 -13.85 16.41
CA GLU A 118 -14.45 -12.44 16.07
C GLU A 118 -12.97 -12.10 15.85
N ILE A 119 -12.73 -11.17 14.92
CA ILE A 119 -11.40 -10.72 14.48
C ILE A 119 -11.27 -9.20 14.55
N GLY A 120 -12.09 -8.53 15.37
CA GLY A 120 -12.25 -7.07 15.35
C GLY A 120 -10.92 -6.30 15.40
N ASP A 121 -10.07 -6.62 16.37
CA ASP A 121 -8.78 -5.93 16.55
C ASP A 121 -7.82 -6.17 15.38
N PHE A 122 -7.65 -7.44 14.98
CA PHE A 122 -6.80 -7.78 13.84
C PHE A 122 -7.29 -7.13 12.54
N LEU A 123 -8.60 -7.20 12.27
CA LEU A 123 -9.19 -6.63 11.06
C LEU A 123 -9.05 -5.12 11.04
N SER A 124 -9.18 -4.45 12.19
CA SER A 124 -8.94 -3.01 12.32
C SER A 124 -7.49 -2.66 11.95
N SER A 125 -6.50 -3.35 12.54
CA SER A 125 -5.08 -3.13 12.22
C SER A 125 -4.75 -3.48 10.76
N PHE A 126 -5.38 -4.52 10.20
CA PHE A 126 -5.18 -4.92 8.81
C PHE A 126 -5.75 -3.87 7.84
N LEU A 127 -6.88 -3.26 8.19
CA LEU A 127 -7.52 -2.19 7.42
C LEU A 127 -6.75 -0.87 7.44
N GLU A 128 -5.84 -0.68 8.39
CA GLU A 128 -4.99 0.52 8.40
C GLU A 128 -4.10 0.61 7.15
N TRP A 129 -3.72 -0.51 6.53
CA TRP A 129 -2.75 -0.50 5.43
C TRP A 129 -3.14 -1.33 4.22
N ALA A 130 -3.93 -2.41 4.37
CA ALA A 130 -4.25 -3.29 3.25
C ALA A 130 -5.05 -2.60 2.12
N PRO A 131 -6.04 -1.72 2.39
CA PRO A 131 -6.68 -0.92 1.35
C PRO A 131 -5.68 -0.02 0.59
N VAL A 132 -4.65 0.48 1.27
CA VAL A 132 -3.59 1.32 0.69
C VAL A 132 -2.67 0.47 -0.19
N CYS A 133 -2.34 -0.75 0.23
CA CYS A 133 -1.65 -1.72 -0.62
C CYS A 133 -2.46 -2.08 -1.87
N CYS A 134 -3.77 -2.29 -1.73
CA CYS A 134 -4.66 -2.51 -2.87
C CYS A 134 -4.63 -1.30 -3.83
N LEU A 135 -4.66 -0.08 -3.29
CA LEU A 135 -4.55 1.13 -4.11
C LEU A 135 -3.24 1.19 -4.89
N ALA A 136 -2.12 0.81 -4.27
CA ALA A 136 -0.82 0.77 -4.93
C ALA A 136 -0.86 -0.12 -6.17
N VAL A 137 -1.45 -1.33 -6.05
CA VAL A 137 -1.62 -2.25 -7.18
C VAL A 137 -2.60 -1.69 -8.23
N GLU A 138 -3.73 -1.13 -7.81
CA GLU A 138 -4.72 -0.52 -8.72
C GLU A 138 -4.12 0.63 -9.54
N ARG A 139 -3.23 1.41 -8.93
CA ARG A 139 -2.53 2.53 -9.55
C ARG A 139 -1.25 2.12 -10.26
N GLU A 140 -0.81 0.88 -10.20
CA GLU A 140 0.44 0.45 -10.83
C GLU A 140 0.31 0.52 -12.36
N PRO A 141 1.13 1.33 -13.07
CA PRO A 141 1.00 1.50 -14.52
C PRO A 141 1.15 0.20 -15.31
N SER A 142 2.07 -0.67 -14.88
CA SER A 142 2.36 -1.93 -15.55
C SER A 142 1.46 -3.08 -15.12
N ALA A 143 0.60 -2.90 -14.10
CA ALA A 143 -0.21 -3.99 -13.60
C ALA A 143 -1.13 -4.58 -14.68
N HIS A 144 -1.23 -5.91 -14.68
CA HIS A 144 -2.21 -6.60 -15.50
C HIS A 144 -3.63 -6.34 -14.98
N ALA A 145 -4.63 -6.32 -15.88
CA ALA A 145 -6.02 -6.04 -15.53
C ALA A 145 -6.57 -6.98 -14.45
N PHE A 146 -6.15 -8.26 -14.47
CA PHE A 146 -6.46 -9.25 -13.44
C PHE A 146 -6.04 -8.79 -12.04
N TYR A 147 -4.78 -8.37 -11.85
CA TYR A 147 -4.28 -7.97 -10.53
C TYR A 147 -4.87 -6.64 -10.05
N ARG A 148 -5.19 -5.72 -10.96
CA ARG A 148 -5.98 -4.52 -10.62
C ARG A 148 -7.37 -4.89 -10.10
N SER A 149 -8.07 -5.81 -10.77
CA SER A 149 -9.37 -6.30 -10.31
C SER A 149 -9.26 -7.08 -9.00
N LEU A 150 -8.21 -7.90 -8.82
CA LEU A 150 -7.93 -8.61 -7.56
C LEU A 150 -7.81 -7.63 -6.40
N ALA A 151 -6.97 -6.59 -6.55
CA ALA A 151 -6.78 -5.57 -5.53
C ALA A 151 -8.08 -4.84 -5.17
N ALA A 152 -8.86 -4.42 -6.18
CA ALA A 152 -10.16 -3.78 -5.95
C ALA A 152 -11.14 -4.69 -5.19
N ILE A 153 -11.24 -5.97 -5.59
CA ILE A 153 -12.10 -6.95 -4.92
C ILE A 153 -11.61 -7.21 -3.49
N THR A 154 -10.31 -7.34 -3.26
CA THR A 154 -9.74 -7.51 -1.91
C THR A 154 -10.12 -6.35 -1.00
N ARG A 155 -9.91 -5.10 -1.44
CA ARG A 155 -10.31 -3.90 -0.70
C ARG A 155 -11.80 -3.91 -0.37
N ASP A 156 -12.65 -4.12 -1.38
CA ASP A 156 -14.11 -4.09 -1.19
C ASP A 156 -14.60 -5.23 -0.27
N SER A 157 -13.89 -6.36 -0.27
CA SER A 157 -14.14 -7.49 0.63
C SER A 157 -13.78 -7.14 2.08
N LEU A 158 -12.64 -6.47 2.29
CA LEU A 158 -12.20 -6.02 3.62
C LEU A 158 -13.15 -4.96 4.20
N PHE A 159 -13.56 -3.97 3.40
CA PHE A 159 -14.54 -2.96 3.84
C PHE A 159 -15.89 -3.58 4.22
N ARG A 160 -16.37 -4.57 3.45
CA ARG A 160 -17.60 -5.30 3.78
C ARG A 160 -17.47 -6.11 5.06
N ALA A 161 -16.36 -6.83 5.24
CA ALA A 161 -16.10 -7.59 6.46
C ALA A 161 -16.09 -6.69 7.70
N HIS A 162 -15.46 -5.52 7.61
CA HIS A 162 -15.43 -4.56 8.70
C HIS A 162 -16.81 -4.00 9.04
N GLY A 163 -17.58 -3.60 8.03
CA GLY A 163 -18.94 -3.11 8.21
C GLY A 163 -19.88 -4.14 8.84
N ALA A 164 -19.68 -5.43 8.54
CA ALA A 164 -20.42 -6.52 9.15
C ALA A 164 -20.04 -6.75 10.63
N SER A 165 -18.77 -6.54 10.99
CA SER A 165 -18.29 -6.64 12.38
C SER A 165 -18.77 -5.49 13.29
N GLY A 166 -19.07 -4.32 12.73
CA GLY A 166 -19.42 -3.09 13.45
C GLY A 166 -20.77 -3.04 14.19
N LYS A 167 -21.44 -4.17 14.45
CA LYS A 167 -22.62 -4.23 15.35
C LYS A 167 -22.26 -4.40 16.83
N GLY A 168 -21.00 -4.64 17.18
CA GLY A 168 -20.50 -4.68 18.55
C GLY A 168 -19.59 -3.49 18.84
N GLN A 169 -20.00 -2.68 19.82
CA GLN A 169 -19.25 -1.67 20.58
C GLN A 169 -18.00 -1.02 19.92
N ALA A 170 -18.05 0.30 19.81
CA ALA A 170 -16.87 1.15 19.75
C ALA A 170 -16.01 0.93 21.00
N THR A 171 -15.13 -0.05 20.97
CA THR A 171 -14.01 -0.13 21.89
C THR A 171 -13.08 1.02 21.54
N SER A 172 -12.98 1.96 22.48
CA SER A 172 -11.93 2.98 22.51
C SER A 172 -10.61 2.37 22.05
N PRO A 173 -9.85 3.03 21.16
CA PRO A 173 -8.61 2.47 20.64
C PRO A 173 -7.67 2.18 21.81
N ALA A 174 -7.43 0.90 22.07
CA ALA A 174 -6.39 0.46 22.96
C ALA A 174 -5.08 0.89 22.32
N ASN A 175 -4.55 2.02 22.81
CA ASN A 175 -3.30 2.68 22.41
C ASN A 175 -2.90 2.45 20.96
N PRO A 176 -3.11 3.42 20.04
CA PRO A 176 -2.23 3.44 18.90
C PRO A 176 -0.83 3.42 19.51
N THR A 177 -0.02 2.45 19.13
CA THR A 177 1.40 2.72 19.01
C THR A 177 1.45 3.83 17.97
N ALA A 178 1.18 5.05 18.45
CA ALA A 178 1.73 6.25 17.93
C ALA A 178 3.23 5.95 17.96
N VAL A 179 3.70 5.36 16.87
CA VAL A 179 4.75 6.03 16.12
C VAL A 179 4.28 7.46 16.09
N ARG A 180 4.66 8.21 17.14
CA ARG A 180 4.65 9.66 17.12
C ARG A 180 5.16 9.95 15.74
N ASN A 181 4.40 10.68 14.95
CA ASN A 181 4.94 11.34 13.78
C ASN A 181 6.17 12.07 14.32
N SER A 182 7.33 11.42 14.27
CA SER A 182 8.60 12.04 14.46
C SER A 182 8.53 13.04 13.34
N GLN A 183 8.35 14.31 13.71
CA GLN A 183 8.34 15.43 12.79
C GLN A 183 9.66 15.34 12.04
N PHE A 184 9.67 14.58 10.95
CA PHE A 184 10.69 14.58 9.95
C PHE A 184 10.28 15.72 9.04
N ALA A 185 10.28 16.93 9.61
CA ALA A 185 10.34 18.11 8.81
C ALA A 185 11.75 18.09 8.24
N ILE A 186 11.86 17.59 7.01
CA ILE A 186 13.09 17.58 6.20
C ILE A 186 13.73 18.97 6.20
N LEU A 187 12.90 20.01 6.39
CA LEU A 187 13.23 21.42 6.37
C LEU A 187 13.25 22.13 7.76
N ASP A 188 12.93 21.46 8.89
CA ASP A 188 13.04 22.07 10.24
C ASP A 188 14.45 21.92 10.86
N GLN A 189 15.41 21.38 10.12
CA GLN A 189 16.80 21.44 10.58
C GLN A 189 17.32 22.87 10.46
N PRO A 190 18.08 23.36 11.46
CA PRO A 190 18.58 24.74 11.47
C PRO A 190 19.31 25.07 10.16
N SER A 191 19.02 26.28 9.68
CA SER A 191 19.17 26.85 8.34
C SER A 191 20.55 26.85 7.66
N ASP A 192 21.50 26.05 8.15
CA ASP A 192 22.84 25.87 7.54
C ASP A 192 23.01 24.48 6.89
N ASN A 193 22.06 23.56 7.04
CA ASN A 193 22.12 22.24 6.41
C ASN A 193 21.31 22.21 5.11
N GLU A 194 22.01 22.17 3.98
CA GLU A 194 21.46 21.76 2.69
C GLU A 194 20.70 20.44 2.84
N VAL A 195 19.42 20.42 2.46
CA VAL A 195 18.62 19.19 2.49
C VAL A 195 19.28 18.17 1.57
N ARG A 196 19.70 17.05 2.15
CA ARG A 196 20.32 15.99 1.37
C ARG A 196 19.26 15.30 0.54
N LEU A 197 19.53 15.07 -0.73
CA LEU A 197 18.67 14.31 -1.63
C LEU A 197 18.24 12.96 -1.01
N HIS A 198 19.17 12.29 -0.33
CA HIS A 198 18.88 11.03 0.36
C HIS A 198 17.73 11.14 1.39
N ASP A 199 17.67 12.21 2.18
CA ASP A 199 16.63 12.40 3.19
C ASP A 199 15.27 12.69 2.53
N LEU A 200 15.29 13.44 1.43
CA LEU A 200 14.13 13.70 0.60
C LEU A 200 13.54 12.41 0.01
N LEU A 201 14.40 11.56 -0.57
CA LEU A 201 14.01 10.28 -1.12
C LEU A 201 13.49 9.33 -0.03
N GLY A 202 14.15 9.30 1.13
CA GLY A 202 13.70 8.53 2.30
C GLY A 202 12.29 8.91 2.75
N PHE A 203 11.92 10.19 2.64
CA PHE A 203 10.55 10.65 2.88
C PHE A 203 9.57 10.18 1.79
N PHE A 204 9.85 10.46 0.51
CA PHE A 204 8.91 10.17 -0.58
C PHE A 204 8.73 8.68 -0.87
N LEU A 205 9.73 7.85 -0.56
CA LEU A 205 9.66 6.40 -0.80
C LEU A 205 9.07 5.60 0.37
N ALA A 206 8.78 6.24 1.51
CA ALA A 206 8.16 5.60 2.65
C ALA A 206 6.69 6.05 2.78
N PRO A 207 5.69 5.21 2.43
CA PRO A 207 4.28 5.58 2.55
C PRO A 207 3.87 5.97 3.98
N ALA A 208 4.52 5.39 4.98
CA ALA A 208 4.33 5.76 6.38
C ALA A 208 4.64 7.24 6.68
N ARG A 209 5.46 7.88 5.84
CA ARG A 209 5.83 9.29 5.91
C ARG A 209 5.02 10.15 4.95
N CYS A 210 5.00 9.77 3.66
CA CYS A 210 4.42 10.62 2.61
C CYS A 210 2.94 10.32 2.28
N GLY A 211 2.40 9.22 2.77
CA GLY A 211 1.01 8.83 2.56
C GLY A 211 0.69 8.25 1.18
N VAL A 212 1.71 8.07 0.32
CA VAL A 212 1.59 7.51 -1.03
C VAL A 212 2.62 6.40 -1.26
N PHE A 213 2.33 5.47 -2.16
CA PHE A 213 3.31 4.48 -2.60
C PHE A 213 3.80 4.82 -4.02
N LEU A 214 5.09 5.08 -4.17
CA LEU A 214 5.73 5.34 -5.46
C LEU A 214 6.50 4.09 -5.91
N SER A 215 5.97 3.34 -6.87
CA SER A 215 6.66 2.19 -7.44
C SER A 215 7.75 2.60 -8.45
N ARG A 216 8.57 1.63 -8.86
CA ARG A 216 9.58 1.87 -9.91
C ARG A 216 8.94 2.23 -11.23
N SER A 217 7.88 1.53 -11.66
CA SER A 217 7.21 1.89 -12.91
C SER A 217 6.56 3.27 -12.84
N ARG A 218 6.04 3.67 -11.67
CA ARG A 218 5.47 5.02 -11.48
C ARG A 218 6.54 6.11 -11.63
N LEU A 219 7.70 5.92 -11.00
CA LEU A 219 8.86 6.82 -11.17
C LEU A 219 9.34 6.83 -12.64
N GLY A 220 9.39 5.67 -13.29
CA GLY A 220 9.72 5.54 -14.71
C GLY A 220 8.72 6.26 -15.63
N GLN A 221 7.43 6.25 -15.29
CA GLN A 221 6.41 7.00 -16.03
C GLN A 221 6.60 8.52 -15.88
N MET A 222 6.93 8.99 -14.68
CA MET A 222 7.26 10.41 -14.43
C MET A 222 8.50 10.81 -15.24
N ALA A 223 9.56 10.01 -15.21
CA ALA A 223 10.75 10.22 -16.03
C ALA A 223 10.43 10.32 -17.53
N LYS A 224 9.62 9.38 -18.05
CA LYS A 224 9.20 9.39 -19.45
C LYS A 224 8.44 10.67 -19.81
N ALA A 225 7.58 11.16 -18.91
CA ALA A 225 6.84 12.41 -19.12
C ALA A 225 7.77 13.64 -19.15
N LEU A 226 8.86 13.60 -18.40
CA LEU A 226 9.92 14.61 -18.39
C LEU A 226 10.95 14.42 -19.53
N GLY A 227 10.81 13.39 -20.37
CA GLY A 227 11.75 13.11 -21.46
C GLY A 227 13.10 12.55 -21.00
N THR A 228 13.19 12.06 -19.76
CA THR A 228 14.41 11.41 -19.24
C THR A 228 14.29 9.87 -19.23
N ARG A 229 15.43 9.19 -19.17
CA ARG A 229 15.54 7.73 -19.07
C ARG A 229 16.21 7.39 -17.74
N LEU A 230 15.61 6.47 -17.00
CA LEU A 230 16.15 6.00 -15.72
C LEU A 230 16.94 4.71 -15.90
N PRO A 231 17.95 4.47 -15.05
CA PRO A 231 18.65 3.19 -15.01
C PRO A 231 17.72 2.08 -14.50
N PHE A 232 18.15 0.84 -14.72
CA PHE A 232 17.60 -0.29 -13.96
C PHE A 232 18.22 -0.29 -12.56
N GLY A 233 17.40 -0.52 -11.56
CA GLY A 233 17.87 -0.57 -10.17
C GLY A 233 16.76 -0.80 -9.17
N SER A 234 17.13 -0.71 -7.90
CA SER A 234 16.23 -0.62 -6.76
C SER A 234 15.34 0.62 -6.87
N ARG A 235 14.25 0.64 -6.10
CA ARG A 235 13.34 1.78 -6.04
C ARG A 235 14.04 3.09 -5.64
N PHE A 236 15.03 2.99 -4.75
CA PHE A 236 15.79 4.14 -4.30
C PHE A 236 16.70 4.70 -5.41
N GLU A 237 17.50 3.87 -6.06
CA GLU A 237 18.39 4.28 -7.16
C GLU A 237 17.61 4.90 -8.33
N VAL A 238 16.43 4.34 -8.66
CA VAL A 238 15.55 4.88 -9.70
C VAL A 238 15.02 6.27 -9.33
N ALA A 239 14.63 6.47 -8.07
CA ALA A 239 14.16 7.77 -7.59
C ALA A 239 15.30 8.79 -7.54
N GLU A 240 16.48 8.41 -7.05
CA GLU A 240 17.67 9.25 -7.03
C GLU A 240 18.04 9.73 -8.43
N ALA A 241 18.11 8.82 -9.40
CA ALA A 241 18.38 9.17 -10.79
C ALA A 241 17.33 10.15 -11.36
N LEU A 242 16.06 9.98 -11.01
CA LEU A 242 14.99 10.89 -11.45
C LEU A 242 15.15 12.30 -10.88
N PHE A 243 15.38 12.42 -9.56
CA PHE A 243 15.53 13.73 -8.91
C PHE A 243 16.80 14.44 -9.37
N THR A 244 17.92 13.72 -9.49
CA THR A 244 19.17 14.28 -10.02
C THR A 244 18.99 14.77 -11.45
N ALA A 245 18.41 13.96 -12.35
CA ALA A 245 18.18 14.35 -13.74
C ALA A 245 17.24 15.56 -13.86
N ALA A 246 16.22 15.65 -13.00
CA ALA A 246 15.30 16.79 -12.98
C ALA A 246 16.02 18.08 -12.53
N GLY A 247 16.92 17.99 -11.56
CA GLY A 247 17.75 19.12 -11.13
C GLY A 247 18.72 19.59 -12.22
N GLU A 248 19.47 18.65 -12.80
CA GLU A 248 20.46 18.95 -13.87
C GLU A 248 19.83 19.53 -15.14
N SER A 249 18.57 19.18 -15.43
CA SER A 249 17.84 19.60 -16.63
C SER A 249 16.86 20.77 -16.39
N GLU A 250 16.93 21.43 -15.23
CA GLU A 250 16.03 22.52 -14.82
C GLU A 250 14.52 22.15 -14.83
N MET A 251 14.21 20.85 -14.71
CA MET A 251 12.86 20.28 -14.71
C MET A 251 12.27 20.07 -13.31
N THR A 252 12.93 20.57 -12.26
CA THR A 252 12.49 20.43 -10.86
C THR A 252 11.02 20.79 -10.66
N VAL A 253 10.56 21.91 -11.21
CA VAL A 253 9.16 22.35 -11.09
C VAL A 253 8.19 21.35 -11.74
N ALA A 254 8.55 20.80 -12.91
CA ALA A 254 7.72 19.81 -13.61
C ALA A 254 7.68 18.47 -12.87
N LEU A 255 8.78 18.07 -12.21
CA LEU A 255 8.78 16.91 -11.32
C LEU A 255 7.87 17.14 -10.11
N ILE A 256 7.92 18.32 -9.48
CA ILE A 256 7.02 18.68 -8.38
C ILE A 256 5.56 18.64 -8.83
N ASP A 257 5.23 19.19 -10.00
CA ASP A 257 3.87 19.12 -10.57
C ASP A 257 3.40 17.65 -10.72
N ALA A 258 4.28 16.76 -11.18
CA ALA A 258 3.97 15.34 -11.34
C ALA A 258 3.75 14.63 -9.99
N LEU A 259 4.55 14.97 -8.97
CA LEU A 259 4.39 14.44 -7.61
C LEU A 259 3.11 14.95 -6.95
N GLU A 260 2.79 16.24 -7.07
CA GLU A 260 1.55 16.83 -6.57
C GLU A 260 0.32 16.17 -7.20
N ALA A 261 0.35 15.92 -8.50
CA ALA A 261 -0.73 15.22 -9.20
C ALA A 261 -0.91 13.78 -8.69
N GLU A 262 0.18 13.07 -8.41
CA GLU A 262 0.13 11.73 -7.83
C GLU A 262 -0.48 11.80 -6.41
N VAL A 263 0.04 12.67 -5.54
CA VAL A 263 -0.45 12.87 -4.16
C VAL A 263 -1.94 13.23 -4.12
N ALA A 264 -2.39 14.16 -4.97
CA ALA A 264 -3.79 14.52 -5.09
C ALA A 264 -4.66 13.34 -5.55
N GLY A 265 -4.11 12.47 -6.40
CA GLY A 265 -4.73 11.23 -6.84
C GLY A 265 -5.05 10.30 -5.67
N TRP A 266 -4.07 10.03 -4.82
CA TRP A 266 -4.24 9.21 -3.61
C TRP A 266 -5.22 9.84 -2.62
N ALA A 267 -5.10 11.15 -2.38
CA ALA A 267 -5.96 11.87 -1.44
C ALA A 267 -7.45 11.76 -1.80
N ARG A 268 -7.76 11.83 -3.10
CA ARG A 268 -9.13 11.69 -3.61
C ARG A 268 -9.69 10.30 -3.33
N GLU A 269 -8.91 9.25 -3.52
CA GLU A 269 -9.34 7.88 -3.25
C GLU A 269 -9.58 7.64 -1.76
N TYR A 270 -8.69 8.13 -0.89
CA TYR A 270 -8.89 8.03 0.56
C TYR A 270 -10.18 8.72 1.01
N ARG A 271 -10.45 9.94 0.54
CA ARG A 271 -11.70 10.66 0.86
C ARG A 271 -12.92 9.90 0.35
N ARG A 272 -12.88 9.42 -0.90
CA ARG A 272 -13.96 8.63 -1.51
C ARG A 272 -14.28 7.39 -0.69
N TRP A 273 -13.26 6.67 -0.22
CA TRP A 273 -13.45 5.48 0.61
C TRP A 273 -13.93 5.79 2.01
N ALA A 274 -13.44 6.87 2.63
CA ALA A 274 -13.90 7.34 3.94
C ALA A 274 -15.39 7.75 3.93
N GLU A 275 -15.86 8.29 2.81
CA GLU A 275 -17.29 8.59 2.59
C GLU A 275 -18.11 7.31 2.41
N ALA A 276 -17.63 6.37 1.60
CA ALA A 276 -18.34 5.12 1.30
C ALA A 276 -18.30 4.10 2.46
N CYS A 277 -17.25 4.12 3.28
CA CYS A 277 -17.02 3.23 4.40
C CYS A 277 -16.69 4.05 5.67
N PRO A 278 -17.70 4.52 6.42
CA PRO A 278 -17.48 5.35 7.60
C PRO A 278 -16.60 4.71 8.67
N ALA A 279 -16.59 3.39 8.77
CA ALA A 279 -15.77 2.65 9.72
C ALA A 279 -14.26 2.75 9.41
N TRP A 280 -13.88 3.02 8.15
CA TRP A 280 -12.49 3.24 7.74
C TRP A 280 -12.02 4.70 7.90
N LYS A 281 -12.90 5.63 8.31
CA LYS A 281 -12.57 7.06 8.46
C LYS A 281 -11.32 7.33 9.33
N PRO A 282 -11.12 6.68 10.50
CA PRO A 282 -9.93 6.94 11.31
C PRO A 282 -8.62 6.61 10.58
N ALA A 283 -8.58 5.50 9.85
CA ALA A 283 -7.43 5.14 9.02
C ALA A 283 -7.25 6.15 7.88
N ALA A 284 -8.34 6.55 7.22
CA ALA A 284 -8.29 7.56 6.16
C ALA A 284 -7.71 8.90 6.65
N GLU A 285 -8.11 9.36 7.85
CA GLU A 285 -7.60 10.58 8.47
C GLU A 285 -6.09 10.51 8.71
N MET A 286 -5.58 9.40 9.24
CA MET A 286 -4.14 9.15 9.39
C MET A 286 -3.40 9.30 8.05
N TRP A 287 -3.89 8.68 6.99
CA TRP A 287 -3.27 8.77 5.67
C TRP A 287 -3.38 10.17 5.05
N LEU A 288 -4.51 10.86 5.25
CA LEU A 288 -4.71 12.23 4.79
C LEU A 288 -3.80 13.22 5.52
N THR A 289 -3.47 13.00 6.79
CA THR A 289 -2.46 13.79 7.50
C THR A 289 -1.08 13.65 6.86
N ARG A 290 -0.67 12.44 6.47
CA ARG A 290 0.61 12.20 5.75
C ARG A 290 0.63 12.88 4.37
N ILE A 291 -0.50 12.86 3.67
CA ILE A 291 -0.68 13.58 2.41
C ILE A 291 -0.58 15.10 2.60
N ALA A 292 -1.18 15.64 3.66
CA ALA A 292 -1.11 17.07 3.95
C ALA A 292 0.34 17.50 4.21
N GLU A 293 1.11 16.70 4.96
CA GLU A 293 2.54 16.95 5.18
C GLU A 293 3.33 16.89 3.87
N THR A 294 3.09 15.89 3.02
CA THR A 294 3.73 15.79 1.70
C THR A 294 3.41 16.99 0.81
N THR A 295 2.17 17.47 0.86
CA THR A 295 1.74 18.64 0.08
C THR A 295 2.46 19.91 0.56
N ARG A 296 2.65 20.06 1.87
CA ARG A 296 3.44 21.15 2.45
C ARG A 296 4.90 21.10 2.00
N GLN A 297 5.54 19.92 2.09
CA GLN A 297 6.92 19.72 1.65
C GLN A 297 7.11 20.05 0.16
N LEU A 298 6.19 19.59 -0.71
CA LEU A 298 6.24 19.91 -2.14
C LEU A 298 6.08 21.41 -2.42
N ALA A 299 5.23 22.12 -1.66
CA ALA A 299 5.08 23.57 -1.78
C ALA A 299 6.37 24.33 -1.38
N GLU A 300 7.04 23.88 -0.31
CA GLU A 300 8.32 24.46 0.13
C GLU A 300 9.43 24.21 -0.89
N MET A 301 9.53 22.98 -1.43
CA MET A 301 10.45 22.65 -2.52
C MET A 301 10.20 23.53 -3.76
N ARG A 302 8.93 23.79 -4.09
CA ARG A 302 8.57 24.66 -5.22
C ARG A 302 9.04 26.08 -5.01
N GLN A 303 8.84 26.63 -3.81
CA GLN A 303 9.30 27.97 -3.47
C GLN A 303 10.82 28.09 -3.60
N ALA A 304 11.57 27.14 -3.00
CA ALA A 304 13.03 27.12 -3.08
C ALA A 304 13.54 27.00 -4.54
N ALA A 305 12.88 26.17 -5.37
CA ALA A 305 13.23 26.02 -6.77
C ALA A 305 12.96 27.29 -7.61
N GLN A 306 11.99 28.12 -7.21
CA GLN A 306 11.70 29.39 -7.87
C GLN A 306 12.67 30.50 -7.44
N GLU A 307 13.05 30.53 -6.16
CA GLU A 307 14.02 31.50 -5.62
C GLU A 307 15.46 31.25 -6.13
N SER A 308 15.79 30.00 -6.49
CA SER A 308 17.11 29.62 -7.01
C SER A 308 17.30 29.92 -8.50
N ARG A 309 16.27 30.43 -9.21
CA ARG A 309 16.40 30.83 -10.62
C ARG A 309 16.96 32.26 -10.70
N PRO A 310 18.14 32.47 -11.32
CA PRO A 310 18.75 33.78 -11.47
C PRO A 310 17.97 34.73 -12.39
#